data_AF-A0ABD3DSU5-F1
#
_entry.id   AF-A0ABD3DSU5-F1
#
_cell.length_a   1.000
_cell.length_b   1.000
_cell.length_c   1.000
_cell.angle_alpha   90.00
_cell.angle_beta   90.00
_cell.angle_gamma   90.00
#
_symmetry.space_group_name_H-M   'P 1'
#
loop_
_entity.id
_entity.type
_entity.pdbx_description
1 polymer ?
#
loop_
_entity_poly.entity_id
_entity_poly.type
_entity_poly.pdbx_seq_one_letter_code
_entity_poly.pdbx_strand_id
1 'polypeptide(L)' 'MLLLLKDQEPDVKILSLTIISPERPDTVLPIPENGNVKGLWFTLKEGSRYRLRFEVKVSNDIVCGLKYTNTVWKTGIKVR' A
#
# COMPACT_ATOMS: atom_id res chain seq x y z
N MET A 1 27.95 -28.30 -8.53
CA MET A 1 26.65 -27.73 -8.94
C MET A 1 25.66 -27.88 -7.79
N LEU A 2 25.78 -27.07 -6.74
CA LEU A 2 24.95 -27.19 -5.52
C LEU A 2 24.54 -25.82 -4.93
N LEU A 3 24.59 -24.75 -5.73
CA LEU A 3 24.31 -23.36 -5.28
C LEU A 3 23.01 -22.76 -5.84
N LEU A 4 22.12 -23.55 -6.46
CA LEU A 4 20.95 -23.02 -7.19
C LEU A 4 19.58 -23.38 -6.60
N LEU A 5 19.50 -23.64 -5.30
CA LEU A 5 18.24 -23.56 -4.57
C LEU A 5 18.48 -22.65 -3.37
N LYS A 6 18.63 -21.35 -3.65
CA LYS A 6 18.27 -20.36 -2.63
C LYS A 6 16.75 -20.41 -2.57
N ASP A 7 16.20 -21.10 -1.59
CA ASP A 7 14.80 -20.91 -1.23
C ASP A 7 14.63 -19.42 -0.91
N GLN A 8 14.06 -18.68 -1.86
CA GLN A 8 13.82 -17.26 -1.70
C GLN A 8 12.61 -17.09 -0.79
N GLU A 9 12.77 -16.27 0.24
CA GLU A 9 11.68 -15.94 1.15
C GLU A 9 10.49 -15.33 0.38
N PRO A 10 9.24 -15.64 0.75
CA PRO A 10 8.06 -15.03 0.14
C PRO A 10 8.13 -13.51 0.26
N ASP A 11 7.96 -12.83 -0.87
CA ASP A 11 8.08 -11.37 -0.96
C ASP A 11 6.78 -10.74 -1.45
N VAL A 12 6.45 -9.58 -0.89
CA VAL A 12 5.29 -8.77 -1.32
C VAL A 12 5.73 -7.34 -1.54
N LYS A 13 5.58 -6.87 -2.78
CA LYS A 13 5.78 -5.47 -3.13
C LYS A 13 4.44 -4.79 -3.39
N ILE A 14 4.20 -3.65 -2.75
CA ILE A 14 3.04 -2.81 -3.05
C ILE A 14 3.40 -1.93 -4.25
N LEU A 15 2.66 -2.06 -5.34
CA LEU A 15 2.88 -1.30 -6.58
C LEU A 15 2.15 0.05 -6.54
N SER A 16 0.89 0.03 -6.13
CA SER A 16 0.05 1.21 -6.12
C SER A 16 -1.03 1.17 -5.04
N LEU A 17 -1.46 2.36 -4.62
CA LEU A 17 -2.63 2.59 -3.78
C LEU A 17 -3.66 3.37 -4.59
N THR A 18 -4.83 2.80 -4.81
CA THR A 18 -5.95 3.51 -5.46
C THR A 18 -6.96 3.97 -4.40
N ILE A 19 -7.34 5.24 -4.46
CA ILE A 19 -8.49 5.77 -3.72
C ILE A 19 -9.70 5.70 -4.65
N ILE A 20 -10.69 4.90 -4.23
CA ILE A 20 -11.94 4.69 -4.95
C ILE A 20 -13.04 5.43 -4.18
N SER A 21 -13.75 6.33 -4.85
CA SER A 21 -14.87 7.10 -4.27
C SER A 21 -16.02 7.17 -5.29
N PRO A 22 -17.29 7.12 -4.87
CA PRO A 22 -18.42 7.27 -5.80
C PRO A 22 -18.48 8.65 -6.47
N GLU A 23 -17.96 9.69 -5.82
CA GLU A 23 -18.12 11.09 -6.26
C GLU A 23 -17.05 11.56 -7.24
N ARG A 24 -15.99 10.79 -7.48
CA ARG A 24 -14.87 11.19 -8.34
C ARG A 24 -14.20 9.98 -9.01
N PRO A 25 -13.48 10.18 -10.13
CA PRO A 25 -12.65 9.14 -10.71
C PRO A 25 -11.63 8.57 -9.71
N ASP A 26 -11.29 7.30 -9.91
CA ASP A 26 -10.26 6.61 -9.14
C ASP A 26 -8.94 7.38 -9.17
N THR A 27 -8.35 7.59 -7.99
CA THR A 27 -7.05 8.26 -7.87
C THR A 27 -5.98 7.22 -7.60
N VAL A 28 -5.10 6.97 -8.57
CA VAL A 28 -3.98 6.04 -8.44
C VAL A 28 -2.76 6.76 -7.88
N LEU A 29 -2.24 6.26 -6.77
CA LEU A 29 -1.05 6.76 -6.08
C LEU A 29 0.06 5.71 -6.21
N PRO A 30 1.08 5.94 -7.07
CA PRO A 30 2.21 5.03 -7.17
C PRO A 30 3.01 5.05 -5.86
N ILE A 31 3.51 3.89 -5.42
CA ILE A 31 4.37 3.80 -4.24
C ILE A 31 5.83 4.00 -4.67
N PRO A 32 6.55 4.99 -4.12
CA PRO A 32 7.96 5.18 -4.43
C PRO A 32 8.80 4.01 -3.89
N GLU A 33 9.90 3.69 -4.58
CA GLU A 33 10.78 2.56 -4.20
C GLU A 33 11.32 2.65 -2.76
N ASN A 34 11.52 3.88 -2.26
CA ASN A 34 11.99 4.12 -0.90
C ASN A 34 10.86 4.17 0.16
N GLY A 35 9.61 3.94 -0.24
CA GLY A 35 8.42 3.96 0.61
C GLY A 35 8.01 5.32 1.18
N ASN A 36 8.80 6.38 0.94
CA ASN A 36 8.59 7.69 1.53
C ASN A 36 8.10 8.69 0.50
N VAL A 37 6.87 9.15 0.69
CA VAL A 37 6.31 10.27 -0.08
C VAL A 37 6.61 11.57 0.65
N LYS A 38 7.24 12.52 -0.04
CA LYS A 38 7.48 13.87 0.49
C LYS A 38 6.25 14.75 0.27
N GLY A 39 5.85 15.50 1.29
CA GLY A 39 4.76 16.47 1.20
C GLY A 39 3.36 15.84 1.16
N LEU A 40 2.41 16.55 0.55
CA LEU A 40 1.02 16.12 0.44
C LEU A 40 0.89 14.97 -0.57
N TRP A 41 0.52 13.78 -0.10
CA TRP A 41 0.37 12.62 -0.99
C TRP A 41 -0.99 12.57 -1.70
N PHE A 42 -2.08 12.88 -0.98
CA PHE A 42 -3.43 12.93 -1.53
C PHE A 42 -4.36 13.81 -0.69
N THR A 43 -5.50 14.19 -1.27
CA THR A 43 -6.58 14.87 -0.57
C THR A 43 -7.86 14.05 -0.60
N LEU A 44 -8.59 14.08 0.52
CA LEU A 44 -9.94 13.56 0.66
C LEU A 44 -10.83 14.73 1.06
N LYS A 45 -11.94 14.93 0.35
CA LYS A 45 -12.97 15.88 0.75
C LYS A 45 -13.62 15.39 2.04
N GLU A 46 -13.90 16.31 2.96
CA GLU A 46 -14.56 16.00 4.22
C GLU A 46 -15.88 15.24 4.00
N GLY A 47 -16.14 14.23 4.84
CA GLY A 47 -17.33 13.38 4.73
C GLY A 47 -17.32 12.38 3.57
N SER A 48 -16.28 12.35 2.73
CA SER A 48 -16.23 11.44 1.57
C SER A 48 -16.16 9.98 2.01
N ARG A 49 -17.04 9.16 1.44
CA ARG A 49 -16.92 7.70 1.51
C ARG A 49 -15.88 7.25 0.51
N TYR A 50 -14.88 6.50 0.96
CA TYR A 50 -13.84 5.97 0.09
C TYR A 50 -13.47 4.53 0.47
N ARG A 51 -12.86 3.83 -0.49
CA ARG A 51 -12.18 2.56 -0.30
C ARG A 51 -10.73 2.71 -0.76
N LEU A 52 -9.84 1.98 -0.09
CA LEU A 52 -8.45 1.83 -0.52
C LEU A 52 -8.33 0.49 -1.25
N ARG A 53 -7.78 0.51 -2.46
CA ARG A 53 -7.39 -0.70 -3.20
C ARG A 53 -5.89 -0.71 -3.35
N PHE A 54 -5.25 -1.77 -2.88
CA PHE A 54 -3.82 -1.99 -3.05
C PHE A 54 -3.58 -2.91 -4.25
N GLU A 55 -2.65 -2.54 -5.11
CA GLU A 55 -2.07 -3.44 -6.08
C GLU A 55 -0.76 -3.97 -5.50
N VAL A 56 -0.65 -5.30 -5.41
CA VAL A 56 0.53 -5.96 -4.84
C VAL A 56 1.07 -6.99 -5.82
N LYS A 57 2.40 -7.11 -5.85
CA LYS A 57 3.12 -8.16 -6.55
C LYS A 57 3.68 -9.14 -5.52
N VAL A 58 3.21 -10.37 -5.59
CA VAL A 58 3.78 -11.49 -4.83
C VAL A 58 4.89 -12.13 -5.66
N SER A 59 6.04 -12.42 -5.05
CA SER A 59 7.18 -13.07 -5.68
C SER A 59 7.76 -14.16 -4.78
N ASN A 60 8.56 -15.04 -5.38
CA ASN A 60 9.30 -16.13 -4.74
C ASN A 60 8.42 -17.30 -4.27
N ASP A 61 7.44 -17.07 -3.40
CA ASP A 61 6.58 -18.11 -2.84
C ASP A 61 5.20 -17.57 -2.38
N ILE A 62 4.31 -18.46 -1.95
CA ILE A 62 2.99 -18.14 -1.41
C ILE A 62 3.13 -17.37 -0.10
N VAL A 63 2.42 -16.25 0.00
CA VAL A 63 2.34 -15.46 1.22
C VAL A 63 1.07 -15.81 1.98
N CYS A 64 1.22 -16.41 3.15
CA CYS A 64 0.11 -16.69 4.06
C CYS A 64 -0.06 -15.58 5.10
N GLY A 65 -1.29 -15.16 5.36
CA GLY A 65 -1.58 -14.23 6.46
C GLY A 65 -1.17 -12.77 6.22
N LEU A 66 -1.13 -12.33 4.96
CA LEU A 66 -0.90 -10.92 4.61
C LEU A 66 -1.91 -10.01 5.33
N LYS A 67 -1.40 -9.07 6.13
CA LYS A 67 -2.19 -8.13 6.92
C LYS A 67 -1.86 -6.70 6.54
N TYR A 68 -2.88 -5.87 6.50
CA TYR A 68 -2.76 -4.43 6.31
C TYR A 68 -3.10 -3.70 7.61
N THR A 69 -2.24 -2.74 7.98
CA THR A 69 -2.47 -1.82 9.09
C THR A 69 -2.47 -0.40 8.57
N ASN A 70 -3.59 0.31 8.73
CA ASN A 70 -3.67 1.75 8.52
C ASN A 70 -3.43 2.45 9.85
N THR A 71 -2.47 3.38 9.92
CA THR A 71 -2.30 4.25 11.09
C THR A 71 -2.55 5.69 10.67
N VAL A 72 -3.43 6.38 11.39
CA VAL A 72 -3.76 7.78 11.12
C VAL A 72 -3.22 8.66 12.24
N TRP A 73 -2.49 9.70 11.86
CA TRP A 73 -1.91 10.68 12.77
C TRP A 73 -2.52 12.07 12.51
N LYS A 74 -2.85 12.79 13.57
CA LYS A 74 -3.31 14.18 13.53
C LYS A 74 -2.53 14.98 14.57
N THR A 75 -1.75 15.97 14.12
CA THR A 75 -0.93 16.83 15.02
C THR A 75 -0.07 16.00 15.99
N GLY A 76 0.56 14.92 15.50
CA GLY A 76 1.40 14.04 16.31
C GLY A 76 0.67 13.01 17.17
N ILE A 77 -0.66 13.00 17.17
CA ILE A 77 -1.48 12.05 17.95
C ILE A 77 -2.01 10.95 17.01
N LYS A 78 -1.81 9.68 17.38
CA LYS A 78 -2.43 8.54 16.69
C LYS A 78 -3.92 8.52 16.99
N VAL A 79 -4.76 8.64 15.97
CA VAL A 79 -6.22 8.63 16.09
C VAL A 79 -6.86 7.33 15.61
N ARG A 80 -6.14 6.53 14.81
CA ARG A 80 -6.53 5.19 14.36
C ARG A 80 -5.29 4.33 14.16
#